data_AF-A0A359LWV8-F1
#
_entry.id   AF-A0A359LWV8-F1
#
_cell.length_a   1.000
_cell.length_b   1.000
_cell.length_c   1.000
_cell.angle_alpha   90.00
_cell.angle_beta   90.00
_cell.angle_gamma   90.00
#
_symmetry.space_group_name_H-M   'P 1'
#
loop_
_entity.id
_entity.type
_entity.pdbx_description
1 polymer ?
#
loop_
_entity_poly.entity_id
_entity_poly.type
_entity_poly.pdbx_seq_one_letter_code
_entity_poly.pdbx_strand_id
1 'polypeptide(L)'
;LSLTEAQKTQAAAIFTAADTAADALEPKIAASRTALADAVKANAAPAQIDQLSAAHGTLIGQMTAIRTKAQAAFYALLSTEQKAIFDGLRGGPGGRGRPEE
;
A
#
# COMPACT_ATOMS: atom_id res chain seq x y z
N LEU A 1 3.56 20.24 2.27
CA LEU A 1 2.45 20.19 1.29
C LEU A 1 1.44 21.33 1.45
N SER A 2 1.27 21.92 2.64
CA SER A 2 0.35 23.05 2.86
C SER A 2 -1.02 22.82 2.20
N LEU A 3 -1.68 21.74 2.60
CA LEU A 3 -2.98 21.36 2.06
C LEU A 3 -4.04 22.37 2.48
N THR A 4 -4.98 22.67 1.58
CA THR A 4 -6.19 23.42 1.94
C THR A 4 -7.08 22.60 2.87
N GLU A 5 -7.99 23.24 3.60
CA GLU A 5 -8.93 22.51 4.47
C GLU A 5 -9.76 21.50 3.68
N ALA A 6 -10.23 21.87 2.48
CA ALA A 6 -10.94 20.95 1.59
C ALA A 6 -10.09 19.74 1.18
N GLN A 7 -8.81 19.95 0.85
CA GLN A 7 -7.88 18.85 0.53
C GLN A 7 -7.64 17.95 1.74
N LYS A 8 -7.54 18.51 2.95
CA LYS A 8 -7.39 17.73 4.20
C LYS A 8 -8.60 16.83 4.44
N THR A 9 -9.82 17.37 4.31
CA THR A 9 -11.05 16.60 4.50
C THR A 9 -11.14 15.44 3.49
N GLN A 10 -10.86 15.70 2.21
CA GLN A 10 -10.89 14.65 1.19
C GLN A 10 -9.77 13.62 1.37
N ALA A 11 -8.56 14.07 1.74
CA ALA A 11 -7.46 13.17 2.06
C ALA A 11 -7.79 12.24 3.23
N ALA A 12 -8.36 12.79 4.31
CA ALA A 12 -8.79 11.99 5.46
C ALA A 12 -9.80 10.92 5.05
N ALA A 13 -10.82 11.28 4.26
CA ALA A 13 -11.82 10.33 3.77
C ALA A 13 -11.18 9.21 2.90
N ILE A 14 -10.25 9.56 2.01
CA ILE A 14 -9.53 8.58 1.17
C ILE A 14 -8.76 7.59 2.03
N PHE A 15 -7.98 8.08 3.00
CA PHE A 15 -7.14 7.21 3.82
C PHE A 15 -7.96 6.39 4.82
N THR A 16 -9.01 6.95 5.44
CA THR A 16 -9.92 6.18 6.31
C THR A 16 -10.62 5.05 5.56
N ALA A 17 -11.06 5.29 4.32
CA ALA A 17 -11.66 4.24 3.50
C ALA A 17 -10.65 3.13 3.14
N ALA A 18 -9.41 3.52 2.82
CA ALA A 18 -8.34 2.59 2.54
C ALA A 18 -7.95 1.76 3.76
N ASP A 19 -7.83 2.38 4.93
CA ASP A 19 -7.54 1.72 6.20
C ASP A 19 -8.64 0.72 6.55
N THR A 20 -9.92 1.12 6.45
CA THR A 20 -11.06 0.22 6.67
C THR A 20 -11.00 -1.01 5.75
N ALA A 21 -10.67 -0.81 4.47
CA ALA A 21 -10.56 -1.91 3.51
C ALA A 21 -9.33 -2.81 3.78
N ALA A 22 -8.21 -2.21 4.21
CA ALA A 22 -7.00 -2.91 4.60
C ALA A 22 -7.21 -3.76 5.86
N ASP A 23 -7.85 -3.21 6.88
CA ASP A 23 -8.15 -3.88 8.15
C ASP A 23 -8.99 -5.15 7.94
N ALA A 24 -9.89 -5.14 6.96
CA ALA A 24 -10.68 -6.32 6.59
C ALA A 24 -9.83 -7.47 5.99
N LEU A 25 -8.61 -7.19 5.51
CA LEU A 25 -7.69 -8.19 4.97
C LEU A 25 -6.72 -8.74 6.02
N GLU A 26 -6.37 -7.97 7.05
CA GLU A 26 -5.44 -8.39 8.11
C GLU A 26 -5.77 -9.76 8.74
N PRO A 27 -7.02 -10.08 9.16
CA PRO A 27 -7.32 -11.41 9.70
C PRO A 27 -7.14 -12.53 8.67
N LYS A 28 -7.37 -12.26 7.38
CA LYS A 28 -7.16 -13.24 6.30
C LYS A 28 -5.67 -13.48 6.06
N ILE A 29 -4.87 -12.41 6.09
CA ILE A 29 -3.41 -12.48 5.99
C ILE A 29 -2.86 -13.28 7.17
N ALA A 30 -3.31 -12.98 8.41
CA ALA A 30 -2.91 -13.73 9.59
C ALA A 30 -3.27 -15.23 9.47
N ALA A 31 -4.51 -15.55 9.09
CA ALA A 31 -4.95 -16.92 8.90
C ALA A 31 -4.11 -17.67 7.84
N SER A 32 -3.79 -17.02 6.72
CA SER A 32 -2.95 -17.62 5.67
C SER A 32 -1.52 -17.89 6.13
N ARG A 33 -0.94 -17.03 6.98
CA ARG A 33 0.39 -17.27 7.60
C ARG A 33 0.35 -18.46 8.55
N THR A 34 -0.70 -18.58 9.36
CA THR A 34 -0.90 -19.74 10.24
C THR A 34 -1.03 -21.03 9.42
N ALA A 35 -1.84 -21.01 8.35
CA ALA A 35 -1.99 -22.18 7.48
C ALA A 35 -0.68 -22.63 6.83
N LEU A 36 0.18 -21.69 6.42
CA LEU A 36 1.53 -22.00 5.93
C LEU A 36 2.41 -22.62 7.02
N ALA A 37 2.39 -22.07 8.23
CA ALA A 37 3.16 -22.61 9.35
C ALA A 37 2.69 -24.03 9.75
N ASP A 38 1.38 -24.28 9.70
CA ASP A 38 0.81 -25.59 9.99
C ASP A 38 1.13 -26.60 8.87
N ALA A 39 1.13 -26.17 7.60
CA ALA A 39 1.56 -27.00 6.48
C ALA A 39 3.03 -27.46 6.63
N VAL A 40 3.91 -26.59 7.14
CA VAL A 40 5.30 -26.96 7.47
C VAL A 40 5.34 -28.02 8.57
N LYS A 41 4.63 -27.80 9.69
CA LYS A 41 4.61 -28.76 10.82
C LYS A 41 4.01 -30.10 10.43
N ALA A 42 3.05 -30.11 9.51
CA ALA A 42 2.41 -31.31 9.00
C ALA A 42 3.24 -32.02 7.91
N ASN A 43 4.40 -31.47 7.52
CA ASN A 43 5.20 -31.94 6.39
C ASN A 43 4.34 -32.11 5.12
N ALA A 44 3.52 -31.10 4.82
CA ALA A 44 2.58 -31.11 3.71
C ALA A 44 3.28 -31.26 2.36
N ALA A 45 2.55 -31.79 1.38
CA ALA A 45 3.07 -31.93 0.03
C ALA A 45 3.43 -30.56 -0.58
N PRO A 46 4.49 -30.46 -1.41
CA PRO A 46 4.91 -29.20 -2.03
C PRO A 46 3.78 -28.45 -2.74
N ALA A 47 2.93 -29.15 -3.49
CA ALA A 47 1.80 -28.55 -4.19
C ALA A 47 0.80 -27.84 -3.26
N GLN A 48 0.60 -28.34 -2.04
CA GLN A 48 -0.26 -27.67 -1.05
C GLN A 48 0.39 -26.39 -0.54
N ILE A 49 1.71 -26.40 -0.31
CA ILE A 49 2.48 -25.22 0.10
C ILE A 49 2.43 -24.15 -1.01
N ASP A 50 2.57 -24.55 -2.27
CA ASP A 50 2.47 -23.65 -3.43
C ASP A 50 1.10 -22.98 -3.50
N GLN A 51 0.03 -23.75 -3.32
CA GLN A 51 -1.34 -23.23 -3.32
C GLN A 51 -1.58 -22.22 -2.18
N LEU A 52 -1.17 -22.57 -0.95
CA LEU A 52 -1.29 -21.68 0.20
C LEU A 52 -0.47 -20.40 0.02
N SER A 53 0.72 -20.51 -0.58
CA SER A 53 1.61 -19.39 -0.86
C SER A 53 1.01 -18.46 -1.92
N ALA A 54 0.41 -19.00 -2.98
CA ALA A 54 -0.28 -18.21 -4.00
C ALA A 54 -1.49 -17.46 -3.42
N ALA A 55 -2.25 -18.12 -2.54
CA ALA A 55 -3.36 -17.48 -1.83
C ALA A 55 -2.87 -16.34 -0.92
N HIS A 56 -1.79 -16.57 -0.16
CA HIS A 56 -1.16 -15.54 0.67
C HIS A 56 -0.68 -14.35 -0.17
N GLY A 57 0.04 -14.62 -1.27
CA GLY A 57 0.52 -13.59 -2.19
C GLY A 57 -0.60 -12.74 -2.77
N THR A 58 -1.75 -13.36 -3.08
CA THR A 58 -2.94 -12.64 -3.55
C THR A 58 -3.46 -11.64 -2.51
N LEU A 59 -3.53 -12.04 -1.22
CA LEU A 59 -3.96 -11.15 -0.14
C LEU A 59 -3.00 -9.96 0.05
N ILE A 60 -1.69 -10.21 -0.03
CA ILE A 60 -0.68 -9.14 0.03
C ILE A 60 -0.81 -8.21 -1.18
N GLY A 61 -1.08 -8.75 -2.37
CA GLY A 61 -1.35 -7.97 -3.57
C GLY A 61 -2.57 -7.07 -3.42
N GLN A 62 -3.66 -7.57 -2.83
CA GLN A 62 -4.86 -6.79 -2.54
C GLN A 62 -4.58 -5.64 -1.55
N MET A 63 -3.87 -5.92 -0.45
CA MET A 63 -3.45 -4.91 0.52
C MET A 63 -2.62 -3.80 -0.15
N THR A 64 -1.63 -4.20 -0.96
CA THR A 64 -0.81 -3.26 -1.73
C THR A 64 -1.68 -2.41 -2.65
N ALA A 65 -2.59 -3.02 -3.39
CA ALA A 65 -3.49 -2.31 -4.30
C ALA A 65 -4.37 -1.27 -3.59
N ILE A 66 -4.90 -1.59 -2.40
CA ILE A 66 -5.70 -0.64 -1.60
C ILE A 66 -4.86 0.60 -1.26
N ARG A 67 -3.67 0.39 -0.69
CA ARG A 67 -2.76 1.47 -0.28
C ARG A 67 -2.30 2.31 -1.47
N THR A 68 -1.93 1.67 -2.59
CA THR A 68 -1.51 2.37 -3.80
C THR A 68 -2.64 3.18 -4.42
N LYS A 69 -3.87 2.65 -4.45
CA LYS A 69 -5.04 3.40 -4.94
C LYS A 69 -5.34 4.62 -4.07
N ALA A 70 -5.24 4.50 -2.75
CA ALA A 70 -5.40 5.63 -1.84
C ALA A 70 -4.35 6.72 -2.09
N GLN A 71 -3.10 6.34 -2.27
CA GLN A 71 -2.02 7.27 -2.61
C GLN A 71 -2.23 7.95 -3.96
N ALA A 72 -2.68 7.20 -4.98
CA ALA A 72 -3.00 7.74 -6.30
C ALA A 72 -4.15 8.75 -6.23
N ALA A 73 -5.21 8.43 -5.46
CA ALA A 73 -6.33 9.34 -5.23
C ALA A 73 -5.89 10.61 -4.48
N PHE A 74 -5.08 10.47 -3.42
CA PHE A 74 -4.51 11.62 -2.71
C PHE A 74 -3.64 12.48 -3.62
N TYR A 75 -2.76 11.87 -4.42
CA TYR A 75 -1.92 12.58 -5.39
C TYR A 75 -2.76 13.36 -6.41
N ALA A 76 -3.90 12.81 -6.84
CA ALA A 76 -4.82 13.50 -7.74
C ALA A 76 -5.46 14.77 -7.13
N LEU A 77 -5.58 14.84 -5.79
CA LEU A 77 -6.09 16.04 -5.09
C LEU A 77 -5.10 17.21 -5.03
N LEU A 78 -3.81 16.92 -5.22
CA LEU A 78 -2.74 17.90 -5.07
C LEU A 78 -2.67 18.84 -6.29
N SER A 79 -2.36 20.12 -6.02
CA SER A 79 -1.95 21.06 -7.07
C SER A 79 -0.62 20.65 -7.70
N THR A 80 -0.26 21.25 -8.83
CA THR A 80 1.02 21.01 -9.50
C THR A 80 2.21 21.25 -8.56
N GLU A 81 2.21 22.35 -7.80
CA GLU A 81 3.29 22.66 -6.86
C GLU A 81 3.34 21.66 -5.70
N GLN A 82 2.17 21.25 -5.20
CA GLN A 82 2.09 20.25 -4.13
C GLN A 82 2.58 18.87 -4.60
N LYS A 83 2.29 18.49 -5.84
CA LYS A 83 2.83 17.26 -6.46
C LYS A 83 4.35 17.29 -6.54
N ALA A 84 4.94 18.40 -7.00
CA ALA A 84 6.39 18.55 -7.05
C ALA A 84 7.05 18.41 -5.66
N ILE A 85 6.41 18.93 -4.60
CA ILE A 85 6.86 18.73 -3.23
C ILE A 85 6.69 17.25 -2.81
N PHE A 86 5.54 16.65 -3.11
CA PHE A 86 5.25 15.24 -2.79
C PHE A 86 6.24 14.28 -3.43
N ASP A 87 6.55 14.48 -4.71
CA ASP A 87 7.52 13.68 -5.46
C ASP A 87 8.94 13.86 -4.89
N GLY A 88 9.29 15.10 -4.53
CA GLY A 88 10.55 15.41 -3.86
C GLY A 88 10.70 14.84 -2.45
N LEU A 89 9.60 14.44 -1.79
CA LEU A 89 9.63 13.72 -0.51
C LEU A 89 9.84 12.21 -0.70
N ARG A 90 9.44 11.66 -1.86
CA ARG A 90 9.58 10.23 -2.20
C ARG A 90 10.89 9.88 -2.88
N GLY A 91 11.52 10.83 -3.57
CA GLY A 91 12.92 10.75 -3.96
C GLY A 91 13.80 11.24 -2.82
N GLY A 92 14.61 10.36 -2.21
CA GLY A 92 15.59 10.78 -1.20
C GLY A 92 16.52 11.90 -1.71
N PRO A 93 17.19 12.65 -0.82
CA PRO A 93 18.04 13.78 -1.18
C PRO A 93 19.19 13.30 -2.08
N GLY A 94 19.07 13.52 -3.38
CA GLY A 94 20.05 13.10 -4.38
C GLY A 94 19.62 13.26 -5.84
N GLY A 95 18.31 13.44 -6.11
CA GLY A 95 17.78 13.56 -7.47
C GLY A 95 17.35 14.97 -7.86
N ARG A 96 18.16 16.00 -7.63
CA ARG A 96 17.99 17.29 -8.32
C ARG A 96 19.25 17.59 -9.11
N GLY A 97 19.24 17.19 -10.38
CA GLY A 97 20.04 17.86 -11.39
C GLY A 97 19.70 19.35 -11.33
N ARG A 98 20.62 20.16 -10.80
CA ARG A 98 20.62 21.60 -11.03
C ARG A 98 20.77 21.79 -12.55
N PRO A 99 20.01 22.69 -13.18
CA PRO A 99 20.53 23.39 -14.33
C PRO A 99 21.51 24.44 -13.77
N GLU A 100 22.81 24.23 -13.97
CA GLU A 100 23.77 25.33 -13.88
C GLU A 100 24.08 25.78 -15.31
N GLU A 101 23.67 27.02 -15.56
CA GLU A 101 24.05 27.98 -16.62
C GLU A 101 23.75 27.62 -18.10
#